data_AF-A0A536HCR4-F1
#
_entry.id   AF-A0A536HCR4-F1
#
_cell.length_a   1.000
_cell.length_b   1.000
_cell.length_c   1.000
_cell.angle_alpha   90.00
_cell.angle_beta   90.00
_cell.angle_gamma   90.00
#
_symmetry.space_group_name_H-M   'P 1'
#
loop_
_entity.id
_entity.type
_entity.pdbx_description
1 polymer ?
#
loop_
_entity_poly.entity_id
_entity_poly.type
_entity_poly.pdbx_seq_one_letter_code
_entity_poly.pdbx_strand_id
1 'polypeptide(L)'
;MVAAQGEEVWAARLLGAAEALSAYLQEVINYPLTVAPVYDRAAAVARTQLGEEAFARAWAEGRTMPLESVIGPEGRAATSRAKLSPRYPAGLTTREVEVLRLVAQGLTDIHVAERLVISPRTVNTHLTSIYNKLGVDSRAAATRFAVEHQLV
;
A
#
# COMPACT_ATOMS: atom_id res chain seq x y z
N MET A 1 1.22 -15.09 -9.56
CA MET A 1 -0.06 -14.92 -8.84
C MET A 1 -0.10 -15.56 -7.45
N VAL A 2 0.82 -16.46 -7.07
CA VAL A 2 0.79 -17.17 -5.76
C VAL A 2 1.26 -16.33 -4.57
N ALA A 3 2.19 -15.38 -4.76
CA ALA A 3 2.64 -14.50 -3.68
C ALA A 3 1.54 -13.56 -3.17
N ALA A 4 0.64 -13.15 -4.09
CA ALA A 4 -0.65 -12.50 -3.88
C ALA A 4 -1.40 -13.13 -2.70
N GLN A 5 -1.94 -14.32 -3.00
CA GLN A 5 -2.84 -15.10 -2.14
C GLN A 5 -2.32 -15.32 -0.72
N GLY A 6 -1.00 -15.49 -0.55
CA GLY A 6 -0.41 -15.68 0.78
C GLY A 6 -0.43 -14.43 1.66
N GLU A 7 -0.49 -13.23 1.08
CA GLU A 7 -0.63 -11.97 1.81
C GLU A 7 -2.08 -11.72 2.22
N GLU A 8 -3.05 -12.02 1.34
CA GLU A 8 -4.46 -11.83 1.67
C GLU A 8 -4.95 -12.81 2.74
N VAL A 9 -4.51 -14.08 2.71
CA VAL A 9 -4.81 -15.06 3.78
C VAL A 9 -4.22 -14.60 5.11
N TRP A 10 -2.98 -14.10 5.10
CA TRP A 10 -2.36 -13.58 6.32
C TRP A 10 -3.09 -12.33 6.84
N ALA A 11 -3.53 -11.44 5.96
CA ALA A 11 -4.32 -10.28 6.34
C ALA A 11 -5.64 -10.70 7.03
N ALA A 12 -6.36 -11.68 6.48
CA ALA A 12 -7.58 -12.21 7.11
C ALA A 12 -7.31 -12.84 8.49
N ARG A 13 -6.20 -13.60 8.64
CA ARG A 13 -5.79 -14.15 9.94
C ARG A 13 -5.45 -13.06 10.95
N LEU A 14 -4.69 -12.05 10.54
CA LEU A 14 -4.30 -10.94 11.42
C LEU A 14 -5.53 -10.16 11.93
N LEU A 15 -6.50 -9.92 11.06
CA LEU A 15 -7.73 -9.23 11.42
C LEU A 15 -8.61 -10.06 12.37
N GLY A 16 -8.71 -11.37 12.14
CA GLY A 16 -9.36 -12.28 13.09
C GLY A 16 -8.69 -12.27 14.47
N ALA A 17 -7.35 -12.28 14.52
CA ALA A 17 -6.61 -12.19 15.79
C ALA A 17 -6.85 -10.86 16.53
N ALA A 18 -6.90 -9.75 15.78
CA ALA A 18 -7.19 -8.43 16.32
C ALA A 18 -8.61 -8.33 16.88
N GLU A 19 -9.61 -8.96 16.24
CA GLU A 19 -10.98 -9.04 16.75
C GLU A 19 -11.03 -9.78 18.09
N ALA A 20 -10.41 -10.97 18.17
CA ALA A 20 -10.39 -11.78 19.39
C ALA A 20 -9.69 -11.05 20.55
N LEU A 21 -8.56 -10.40 20.28
CA LEU A 21 -7.85 -9.60 21.28
C LEU A 21 -8.70 -8.41 21.74
N SER A 22 -9.41 -7.75 20.83
CA SER A 22 -10.26 -6.60 21.16
C SER A 22 -11.45 -7.01 22.02
N ALA A 23 -12.08 -8.15 21.71
CA ALA A 23 -13.17 -8.72 22.53
C ALA A 23 -12.68 -9.06 23.95
N TYR A 24 -11.52 -9.73 24.06
CA TYR A 24 -10.90 -10.04 25.35
C TYR A 24 -10.57 -8.78 26.16
N LEU A 25 -9.95 -7.78 25.52
CA LEU A 25 -9.63 -6.53 26.20
C LEU A 25 -10.91 -5.79 26.63
N GLN A 26 -11.94 -5.75 25.79
CA GLN A 26 -13.22 -5.13 26.17
C GLN A 26 -13.82 -5.76 27.44
N GLU A 27 -13.73 -7.08 27.59
CA GLU A 27 -14.16 -7.79 28.81
C GLU A 27 -13.29 -7.45 30.03
N VAL A 28 -11.97 -7.36 29.86
CA VAL A 28 -11.02 -7.19 30.98
C VAL A 28 -10.92 -5.74 31.45
N ILE A 29 -10.95 -4.77 30.53
CA ILE A 29 -10.71 -3.35 30.85
C ILE A 29 -11.98 -2.48 30.80
N ASN A 30 -13.16 -3.05 30.50
CA ASN A 30 -14.45 -2.37 30.37
C ASN A 30 -14.35 -1.05 29.57
N TYR A 31 -13.54 -1.08 28.52
CA TYR A 31 -13.28 0.04 27.64
C TYR A 31 -13.68 -0.36 26.23
N PRO A 32 -14.56 0.40 25.54
CA PRO A 32 -14.95 0.09 24.18
C PRO A 32 -13.79 0.41 23.23
N LEU A 33 -12.87 -0.54 23.06
CA LEU A 33 -11.90 -0.55 21.96
C LEU A 33 -12.67 -0.82 20.67
N THR A 34 -13.30 0.22 20.12
CA THR A 34 -13.99 0.12 18.83
C THR A 34 -12.94 0.14 17.72
N VAL A 35 -12.29 -1.00 17.50
CA VAL A 35 -11.29 -1.21 16.44
C VAL A 35 -11.92 -1.42 15.05
N ALA A 36 -13.23 -1.70 15.01
CA ALA A 36 -13.97 -2.04 13.79
C ALA A 36 -13.78 -1.07 12.61
N PRO A 37 -13.89 0.27 12.75
CA PRO A 37 -13.88 1.16 11.58
C PRO A 37 -12.51 1.33 10.92
N VAL A 38 -11.40 0.86 11.53
CA VAL A 38 -10.05 1.03 10.96
C VAL A 38 -9.69 -0.09 9.97
N TYR A 39 -10.37 -1.24 10.03
CA TYR A 39 -9.96 -2.44 9.27
C TYR A 39 -10.94 -2.87 8.18
N ASP A 40 -12.11 -2.24 8.06
CA ASP A 40 -13.18 -2.63 7.12
C ASP A 40 -12.71 -2.69 5.66
N ARG A 41 -11.88 -1.73 5.23
CA ARG A 41 -11.35 -1.71 3.86
C ARG A 41 -10.42 -2.89 3.59
N ALA A 42 -9.54 -3.22 4.54
CA ALA A 42 -8.61 -4.34 4.40
C ALA A 42 -9.37 -5.68 4.39
N ALA A 43 -10.37 -5.83 5.26
CA ALA A 43 -11.25 -6.99 5.28
C ALA A 43 -12.03 -7.15 3.98
N ALA A 44 -12.59 -6.06 3.43
CA ALA A 44 -13.32 -6.08 2.17
C ALA A 44 -12.43 -6.48 0.98
N VAL A 45 -11.19 -5.97 0.93
CA VAL A 45 -10.21 -6.33 -0.09
C VAL A 45 -9.81 -7.81 0.02
N ALA A 46 -9.51 -8.30 1.23
CA ALA A 46 -9.15 -9.70 1.45
C ALA A 46 -10.31 -10.64 1.07
N ARG A 47 -11.55 -10.30 1.45
CA ARG A 47 -12.75 -11.06 1.10
C ARG A 47 -12.96 -11.13 -0.41
N THR A 48 -12.78 -10.01 -1.12
CA THR A 48 -12.90 -9.97 -2.59
C THR A 48 -11.86 -10.83 -3.28
N GLN A 49 -10.61 -10.83 -2.80
CA GLN A 49 -9.51 -11.55 -3.44
C GLN A 49 -9.47 -13.04 -3.11
N LEU A 50 -9.86 -13.44 -1.90
CA LEU A 50 -9.87 -14.83 -1.44
C LEU A 50 -11.16 -15.57 -1.79
N GLY A 51 -12.26 -14.86 -1.95
CA GLY A 51 -13.60 -15.44 -1.92
C GLY A 51 -14.06 -15.76 -0.49
N GLU A 52 -15.37 -15.91 -0.32
CA GLU A 52 -16.00 -15.97 1.02
C GLU A 52 -15.51 -17.14 1.87
N GLU A 53 -15.41 -18.35 1.30
CA GLU A 53 -15.03 -19.56 2.05
C GLU A 53 -13.57 -19.53 2.53
N ALA A 54 -12.65 -19.05 1.69
CA ALA A 54 -11.24 -18.96 2.06
C ALA A 54 -11.02 -17.83 3.06
N PHE A 55 -11.73 -16.70 2.91
CA PHE A 55 -11.74 -15.62 3.87
C PHE A 55 -12.25 -16.07 5.24
N ALA A 56 -13.41 -16.74 5.30
CA ALA A 56 -14.02 -17.19 6.55
C ALA A 56 -13.11 -18.18 7.31
N ARG A 57 -12.45 -19.10 6.60
CA ARG A 57 -11.46 -20.01 7.21
C ARG A 57 -10.27 -19.27 7.78
N ALA A 58 -9.65 -18.39 6.99
CA ALA A 58 -8.50 -17.61 7.43
C ALA A 58 -8.85 -16.69 8.62
N TRP A 59 -10.04 -16.10 8.63
CA TRP A 59 -10.54 -15.30 9.74
C TRP A 59 -10.72 -16.11 11.02
N ALA A 60 -11.32 -17.30 10.92
CA ALA A 60 -11.52 -18.20 12.04
C ALA A 60 -10.19 -18.69 12.64
N GLU A 61 -9.23 -19.05 11.78
CA GLU A 61 -7.87 -19.40 12.20
C GLU A 61 -7.20 -18.23 12.95
N GLY A 62 -7.35 -17.02 12.41
CA GLY A 62 -6.88 -15.78 13.03
C GLY A 62 -7.36 -15.59 14.46
N ARG A 63 -8.67 -15.78 14.72
CA ARG A 63 -9.25 -15.62 16.06
C ARG A 63 -8.66 -16.57 17.11
N THR A 64 -8.12 -17.70 16.67
CA THR A 64 -7.48 -18.71 17.54
C THR A 64 -5.95 -18.58 17.58
N MET A 65 -5.38 -17.64 16.84
CA MET A 65 -3.94 -17.50 16.71
C MET A 65 -3.34 -16.87 17.98
N PRO A 66 -2.27 -17.45 18.56
CA PRO A 66 -1.59 -16.84 19.68
C PRO A 66 -0.89 -15.53 19.24
N LEU A 67 -0.85 -14.54 20.14
CA LEU A 67 -0.27 -13.22 19.84
C LEU A 67 1.19 -13.33 19.39
N GLU A 68 1.92 -14.31 19.91
CA GLU A 68 3.31 -14.62 19.56
C GLU A 68 3.47 -14.94 18.06
N SER A 69 2.50 -15.61 17.44
CA SER A 69 2.52 -15.90 16.00
C SER A 69 2.32 -14.62 15.17
N VAL A 70 1.57 -13.65 15.70
CA VAL A 70 1.33 -12.35 15.06
C VAL A 70 2.56 -11.44 15.14
N ILE A 71 3.23 -11.38 16.29
CA ILE A 71 4.39 -10.48 16.51
C ILE A 71 5.74 -11.14 16.19
N GLY A 72 5.72 -12.47 16.00
CA GLY A 72 6.89 -13.31 15.74
C GLY A 72 7.42 -13.23 14.31
N PRO A 73 8.36 -14.13 13.95
CA PRO A 73 9.04 -14.11 12.65
C PRO A 73 8.09 -14.16 11.46
N GLU A 74 7.01 -14.93 11.56
CA GLU A 74 5.99 -15.07 10.51
C GLU A 74 5.26 -13.75 10.25
N GLY A 75 4.79 -13.09 11.30
CA GLY A 75 4.17 -11.77 11.18
C GLY A 75 5.12 -10.69 10.69
N ARG A 76 6.40 -10.73 11.09
CA ARG A 76 7.43 -9.83 10.56
C ARG A 76 7.71 -10.07 9.07
N ALA A 77 7.80 -11.32 8.65
CA ALA A 77 7.99 -11.66 7.25
C ALA A 77 6.79 -11.23 6.40
N ALA A 78 5.56 -11.47 6.88
CA ALA A 78 4.35 -11.08 6.19
C ALA A 78 4.18 -9.56 6.11
N THR A 79 4.49 -8.81 7.18
CA THR A 79 4.50 -7.33 7.15
C THR A 79 5.61 -6.77 6.26
N SER A 80 6.78 -7.42 6.19
CA SER A 80 7.84 -7.06 5.25
C SER A 80 7.43 -7.29 3.79
N ARG A 81 6.62 -8.32 3.52
CA ARG A 81 6.08 -8.61 2.19
C ARG A 81 4.98 -7.62 1.81
N ALA A 82 4.10 -7.28 2.75
CA ALA A 82 3.10 -6.23 2.58
C ALA A 82 3.72 -4.82 2.43
N LYS A 83 4.94 -4.61 2.95
CA LYS A 83 5.78 -3.42 2.73
C LYS A 83 6.37 -3.31 1.32
N LEU A 84 5.93 -4.10 0.34
CA LEU A 84 6.19 -3.79 -1.05
C LEU A 84 5.70 -2.36 -1.31
N SER A 85 6.66 -1.49 -1.64
CA SER A 85 6.47 -0.06 -1.91
C SER A 85 5.16 0.20 -2.66
N PRO A 86 4.46 1.32 -2.41
CA PRO A 86 3.24 1.66 -3.12
C PRO A 86 3.42 1.37 -4.62
N ARG A 87 2.61 0.44 -5.13
CA ARG A 87 2.65 0.05 -6.55
C ARG A 87 2.07 1.19 -7.35
N TYR A 88 2.93 2.13 -7.74
CA TYR A 88 2.49 3.23 -8.58
C TYR A 88 2.20 2.72 -10.00
N PRO A 89 1.28 3.40 -10.72
CA PRO A 89 0.99 3.11 -12.11
C PRO A 89 2.27 3.00 -12.95
N ALA A 90 2.24 2.16 -13.98
CA ALA A 90 3.35 1.96 -14.92
C ALA A 90 4.71 1.57 -14.29
N GLY A 91 4.72 1.04 -13.05
CA GLY A 91 5.97 0.66 -12.39
C GLY A 91 6.85 1.85 -12.00
N LEU A 92 6.23 3.02 -11.79
CA LEU A 92 6.93 4.18 -11.28
C LEU A 92 7.44 3.92 -9.85
N THR A 93 8.63 4.42 -9.57
CA THR A 93 9.20 4.45 -8.22
C THR A 93 8.64 5.64 -7.45
N THR A 94 8.76 5.61 -6.12
CA THR A 94 8.38 6.74 -5.26
C THR A 94 8.98 8.06 -5.73
N ARG A 95 10.27 8.06 -6.07
CA ARG A 95 10.97 9.27 -6.50
C ARG A 95 10.48 9.78 -7.85
N GLU A 96 10.16 8.89 -8.78
CA GLU A 96 9.59 9.27 -10.08
C GLU A 96 8.19 9.86 -9.92
N VAL A 97 7.37 9.36 -9.00
CA VAL A 97 6.05 9.94 -8.70
C VAL A 97 6.18 11.33 -8.06
N GLU A 98 7.13 11.54 -7.16
CA GLU A 98 7.40 12.88 -6.61
C GLU A 98 7.73 13.89 -7.71
N VAL A 99 8.62 13.51 -8.65
CA VAL A 99 8.98 14.35 -9.81
C VAL A 99 7.75 14.61 -10.67
N LEU A 100 7.00 13.56 -11.04
CA LEU A 100 5.83 13.66 -11.91
C LEU A 100 4.75 14.56 -11.31
N ARG A 101 4.52 14.49 -10.00
CA ARG A 101 3.55 15.34 -9.28
C ARG A 101 3.91 16.81 -9.37
N LEU A 102 5.17 17.15 -9.11
CA LEU A 102 5.63 18.54 -9.17
C LEU A 102 5.56 19.08 -10.60
N VAL A 103 5.90 18.25 -11.59
CA VAL A 103 5.74 18.60 -13.00
C VAL A 103 4.27 18.82 -13.38
N ALA A 104 3.36 17.97 -12.90
CA ALA A 104 1.93 18.11 -13.15
C ALA A 104 1.31 19.34 -12.48
N GLN A 105 1.92 19.83 -11.38
CA GLN A 105 1.60 21.13 -10.76
C GLN A 105 2.15 22.34 -11.54
N GLY A 106 2.82 22.12 -12.68
CA GLY A 106 3.36 23.19 -13.53
C GLY A 106 4.73 23.70 -13.13
N LEU A 107 5.43 23.05 -12.18
CA LEU A 107 6.79 23.46 -11.83
C LEU A 107 7.76 23.18 -12.98
N THR A 108 8.76 24.04 -13.15
CA THR A 108 9.87 23.83 -14.10
C THR A 108 10.89 22.86 -13.50
N ASP A 109 11.77 22.30 -14.34
CA ASP A 109 12.79 21.35 -13.87
C ASP A 109 13.73 21.97 -12.82
N ILE A 110 13.95 23.29 -12.87
CA ILE A 110 14.72 24.04 -11.87
C ILE A 110 13.96 24.07 -10.53
N HIS A 111 12.67 24.43 -10.52
CA HIS A 111 11.87 24.44 -9.29
C HIS A 111 11.70 23.03 -8.70
N VAL A 112 11.59 22.00 -9.54
CA VAL A 112 11.58 20.61 -9.10
C VAL A 112 12.91 20.25 -8.45
N ALA A 113 14.03 20.61 -9.08
CA ALA A 113 15.37 20.35 -8.57
C ALA A 113 15.60 21.00 -7.20
N GLU A 114 15.17 22.26 -7.03
CA GLU A 114 15.23 22.99 -5.76
C GLU A 114 14.40 22.31 -4.67
N ARG A 115 13.13 21.99 -4.95
CA ARG A 115 12.25 21.34 -3.95
C ARG A 115 12.74 19.96 -3.53
N LEU A 116 13.32 19.22 -4.47
CA LEU A 116 13.78 17.86 -4.24
C LEU A 116 15.25 17.79 -3.82
N VAL A 117 15.94 18.94 -3.72
CA VAL A 117 17.36 19.09 -3.35
C VAL A 117 18.27 18.19 -4.21
N ILE A 118 18.11 18.30 -5.53
CA ILE A 118 18.90 17.58 -6.54
C ILE A 118 19.29 18.51 -7.68
N SER A 119 20.11 18.03 -8.63
CA SER A 119 20.46 18.83 -9.82
C SER A 119 19.33 18.81 -10.86
N PRO A 120 19.16 19.88 -11.69
CA PRO A 120 18.25 19.85 -12.84
C PRO A 120 18.56 18.70 -13.82
N ARG A 121 19.84 18.32 -13.96
CA ARG A 121 20.24 17.15 -14.75
C ARG A 121 19.64 15.85 -14.20
N THR A 122 19.61 15.70 -12.88
CA THR A 122 18.99 14.54 -12.21
C THR A 122 17.47 14.52 -12.44
N VAL A 123 16.81 15.68 -12.42
CA VAL A 123 15.37 15.79 -12.77
C VAL A 123 15.14 15.33 -14.21
N ASN A 124 15.98 15.75 -15.15
CA ASN A 124 15.86 15.34 -16.55
C ASN A 124 16.05 13.82 -16.73
N THR A 125 16.99 13.20 -16.02
CA THR A 125 17.14 11.73 -15.97
C THR A 125 15.87 11.06 -15.45
N HIS A 126 15.27 11.58 -14.37
CA HIS A 126 14.01 11.05 -13.86
C HIS A 126 12.87 11.19 -14.89
N LEU A 127 12.74 12.35 -15.54
CA LEU A 127 11.72 12.57 -16.57
C LEU A 127 11.89 11.64 -17.77
N THR A 128 13.14 11.36 -18.18
CA THR A 128 13.41 10.39 -19.25
C THR A 128 12.95 8.99 -18.86
N SER A 129 13.26 8.55 -17.63
CA SER A 129 12.79 7.27 -17.11
C SER A 129 11.26 7.20 -17.02
N ILE A 130 10.63 8.28 -16.54
CA ILE A 130 9.17 8.41 -16.47
C ILE A 130 8.55 8.27 -17.86
N TYR A 131 9.01 9.05 -18.83
CA TYR A 131 8.50 9.03 -20.21
C TYR A 131 8.58 7.64 -20.82
N ASN A 132 9.73 6.96 -20.65
CA ASN A 132 9.91 5.58 -21.10
C ASN A 132 8.93 4.61 -20.42
N LYS A 133 8.70 4.73 -19.11
CA LYS A 133 7.77 3.88 -18.37
C LYS A 133 6.31 4.13 -18.74
N LEU A 134 5.97 5.39 -19.02
CA LEU A 134 4.62 5.80 -19.42
C LEU A 134 4.35 5.53 -20.91
N GLY A 135 5.38 5.30 -21.72
CA GLY A 135 5.25 5.18 -23.17
C GLY A 135 4.86 6.50 -23.84
N VAL A 136 5.28 7.63 -23.28
CA VAL A 136 4.98 8.99 -23.79
C VAL A 136 6.26 9.74 -24.11
N ASP A 137 6.16 10.79 -24.92
CA ASP A 137 7.31 11.58 -25.40
C ASP A 137 7.27 13.05 -24.95
N SER A 138 6.20 13.47 -24.25
CA SER A 138 5.97 14.87 -23.92
C SER A 138 5.57 15.08 -22.47
N ARG A 139 5.98 16.24 -21.94
CA ARG A 139 5.61 16.71 -20.60
C ARG A 139 4.10 16.79 -20.43
N ALA A 140 3.39 17.27 -21.47
CA ALA A 140 1.93 17.38 -21.45
C ALA A 140 1.25 16.00 -21.34
N ALA A 141 1.75 14.99 -22.06
CA ALA A 141 1.23 13.63 -21.94
C ALA A 141 1.51 13.02 -20.56
N ALA A 142 2.69 13.25 -19.99
CA ALA A 142 3.00 12.81 -18.63
C ALA A 142 2.12 13.50 -17.57
N THR A 143 1.87 14.82 -17.70
CA THR A 143 0.95 15.55 -16.83
C THR A 143 -0.47 15.01 -16.93
N ARG A 144 -0.96 14.73 -18.14
CA ARG A 144 -2.27 14.10 -18.36
C ARG A 144 -2.36 12.75 -17.64
N PHE A 145 -1.35 11.90 -17.80
CA PHE A 145 -1.28 10.61 -17.11
C PHE A 145 -1.38 10.78 -15.58
N ALA A 146 -0.68 11.76 -15.01
CA ALA A 146 -0.72 12.03 -13.58
C ALA A 146 -2.14 12.36 -13.10
N VAL A 147 -2.90 13.13 -13.87
CA VAL A 147 -4.30 13.48 -13.58
C VAL A 147 -5.22 12.26 -13.72
N GLU A 148 -5.11 11.51 -14.83
CA GLU A 148 -5.92 10.32 -15.10
C GLU A 148 -5.76 9.24 -14.03
N HIS A 149 -4.55 9.14 -13.46
CA HIS A 149 -4.22 8.18 -12.41
C HIS A 149 -4.29 8.77 -10.99
N GLN A 150 -4.86 9.96 -10.81
CA GLN A 150 -5.08 10.60 -9.50
C GLN A 150 -3.78 10.73 -8.67
N LEU A 151 -2.67 10.99 -9.35
CA LEU A 151 -1.39 11.25 -8.70
C LEU A 151 -1.30 12.69 -8.20
N VAL A 152 -2.12 13.60 -8.74
CA VAL A 152 -2.27 15.01 -8.33
C VAL A 152 -3.74 15.36 -8.14
#